data_AF-A0A3M8AL70-F1
#
_entry.id   AF-A0A3M8AL70-F1
#
_cell.length_a   1.000
_cell.length_b   1.000
_cell.length_c   1.000
_cell.angle_alpha   90.00
_cell.angle_beta   90.00
_cell.angle_gamma   90.00
#
_symmetry.space_group_name_H-M   'P 1'
#
loop_
_entity.id
_entity.type
_entity.pdbx_description
1 polymer ?
#
loop_
_entity_poly.entity_id
_entity_poly.type
_entity_poly.pdbx_seq_one_letter_code
_entity_poly.pdbx_strand_id
1 'polypeptide(L)'
;MTAPGNRDAGCIGPIAEERPMRTRRIIGLVIAIVALPLLVVGLIDPLEGGIALLGAIALGIVAWLASRVPIPRLAWIAALATVVLGAITLGIAIFSVPVETGPDTVAAPLSGGLVVWNWLYRVGVLVTVAGWVVYLIRLVKTLRAPAVTR
;
A
#
# COMPACT_ATOMS: atom_id res chain seq x y z
N MET A 1 65.59 20.96 27.58
CA MET A 1 65.67 19.78 26.70
C MET A 1 64.88 18.69 27.41
N THR A 2 63.73 18.18 26.96
CA THR A 2 63.04 18.17 25.66
C THR A 2 61.54 18.03 25.94
N ALA A 3 60.69 18.83 25.30
CA ALA A 3 59.29 18.43 25.04
C ALA A 3 59.33 17.42 23.87
N PRO A 4 58.52 16.35 23.89
CA PRO A 4 57.20 16.35 23.22
C PRO A 4 56.19 15.38 23.92
N GLY A 5 54.92 15.25 23.59
CA GLY A 5 54.13 15.70 22.46
C GLY A 5 52.71 15.13 22.60
N ASN A 6 51.75 16.00 22.27
CA ASN A 6 50.54 15.72 21.50
C ASN A 6 50.01 14.27 21.47
N ARG A 7 48.91 14.02 22.18
CA ARG A 7 47.96 12.96 21.84
C ARG A 7 46.52 13.47 21.96
N ASP A 8 46.25 14.57 21.25
CA ASP A 8 44.89 14.88 20.80
C ASP A 8 44.60 13.98 19.60
N ALA A 9 44.54 12.67 19.85
CA ALA A 9 43.96 11.72 18.92
C ALA A 9 42.45 11.92 19.02
N GLY A 10 41.95 12.90 18.27
CA GLY A 10 40.53 13.04 17.98
C GLY A 10 40.02 11.72 17.44
N CYS A 11 39.40 10.93 18.31
CA CYS A 11 38.50 9.86 17.92
C CYS A 11 37.25 10.51 17.33
N ILE A 12 37.39 11.06 16.12
CA ILE A 12 36.27 11.22 15.21
C ILE A 12 35.91 9.78 14.81
N GLY A 13 35.16 9.12 15.69
CA GLY A 13 34.58 7.82 15.39
C GLY A 13 33.77 7.91 14.09
N PRO A 14 33.73 6.86 13.27
CA PRO A 14 33.04 6.89 11.99
C PRO A 14 31.54 7.15 12.19
N ILE A 15 31.08 8.38 11.94
CA ILE A 15 29.66 8.81 12.08
C ILE A 15 28.80 8.36 10.87
N ALA A 16 29.14 7.25 10.18
CA ALA A 16 28.66 7.09 8.80
C ALA A 16 28.15 5.71 8.36
N GLU A 17 28.16 4.65 9.17
CA GLU A 17 27.82 3.32 8.63
C GLU A 17 26.46 2.73 9.04
N GLU A 18 25.77 3.28 10.04
CA GLU A 18 24.41 2.83 10.41
C GLU A 18 23.28 3.40 9.52
N ARG A 19 23.57 4.38 8.67
CA ARG A 19 22.52 5.11 7.93
C ARG A 19 21.77 4.33 6.82
N PRO A 20 22.35 3.37 6.07
CA PRO A 20 21.68 2.86 4.88
C PRO A 20 20.42 2.03 5.19
N MET A 21 20.39 1.30 6.31
CA MET A 21 19.24 0.47 6.68
C MET A 21 18.06 1.31 7.18
N ARG A 22 18.32 2.36 7.96
CA ARG A 22 17.28 3.26 8.46
C ARG A 22 16.65 4.06 7.31
N THR A 23 17.48 4.57 6.40
CA THR A 23 17.01 5.29 5.20
C THR A 23 16.12 4.42 4.32
N ARG A 24 16.48 3.16 4.06
CA ARG A 24 15.66 2.22 3.29
C ARG A 24 14.29 1.98 3.92
N ARG A 25 14.22 1.85 5.26
CA ARG A 25 12.94 1.71 5.98
C ARG A 25 12.09 2.98 5.93
N ILE A 26 12.71 4.16 6.00
CA ILE A 26 12.01 5.45 5.86
C ILE A 26 11.43 5.58 4.45
N ILE A 27 12.20 5.25 3.41
CA ILE A 27 11.72 5.25 2.02
C ILE A 27 10.50 4.32 1.89
N GLY A 28 10.58 3.10 2.42
CA GLY A 28 9.45 2.18 2.43
C GLY A 28 8.22 2.71 3.17
N LEU A 29 8.42 3.45 4.27
CA LEU A 29 7.33 4.10 5.01
C LEU A 29 6.65 5.19 4.18
N VAL A 30 7.44 6.07 3.55
CA VAL A 30 6.92 7.15 2.72
C VAL A 30 6.11 6.59 1.56
N ILE A 31 6.62 5.56 0.87
CA ILE A 31 5.91 4.91 -0.24
C ILE A 31 4.60 4.27 0.26
N ALA A 32 4.62 3.60 1.42
CA ALA A 32 3.42 3.00 2.00
C ALA A 32 2.35 4.06 2.39
N ILE A 33 2.78 5.24 2.84
CA ILE A 33 1.86 6.36 3.12
C ILE A 33 1.26 6.89 1.83
N VAL A 34 2.05 7.02 0.76
CA VAL A 34 1.57 7.48 -0.55
C VAL A 34 0.62 6.46 -1.20
N ALA A 35 0.80 5.17 -0.95
CA ALA A 35 -0.12 4.14 -1.44
C ALA A 35 -1.52 4.21 -0.80
N LEU A 36 -1.64 4.78 0.41
CA LEU A 36 -2.88 4.82 1.18
C LEU A 36 -4.00 5.66 0.52
N PRO A 37 -3.77 6.90 0.06
CA PRO A 37 -4.78 7.64 -0.70
C PRO A 37 -5.19 6.93 -2.00
N LEU A 38 -4.28 6.21 -2.67
CA LEU A 38 -4.68 5.39 -3.83
C LEU A 38 -5.67 4.29 -3.46
N LEU A 39 -5.51 3.65 -2.30
CA LEU A 39 -6.49 2.67 -1.80
C LEU A 39 -7.85 3.31 -1.52
N VAL A 40 -7.88 4.55 -1.06
CA VAL A 40 -9.13 5.28 -0.81
C VAL A 40 -9.84 5.60 -2.13
N VAL A 41 -9.11 5.95 -3.19
CA VAL A 41 -9.71 6.08 -4.55
C VAL A 41 -10.34 4.77 -5.00
N GLY A 42 -9.81 3.63 -4.54
CA GLY A 42 -10.42 2.30 -4.69
C GLY A 42 -11.87 2.19 -4.23
N LEU A 43 -12.37 3.08 -3.36
CA LEU A 43 -13.75 3.01 -2.85
C LEU A 43 -14.81 3.57 -3.81
N ILE A 44 -14.41 4.27 -4.87
CA ILE A 44 -15.34 4.96 -5.78
C ILE A 44 -16.14 3.94 -6.59
N ASP A 45 -15.48 3.28 -7.54
CA ASP A 45 -16.07 2.31 -8.46
C ASP A 45 -14.99 1.28 -8.88
N PRO A 46 -15.33 0.00 -9.11
CA PRO A 46 -14.38 -0.98 -9.64
C PRO A 46 -13.62 -0.55 -10.92
N LEU A 47 -14.19 0.32 -11.76
CA LEU A 47 -13.56 0.75 -13.01
C LEU A 47 -12.44 1.77 -12.77
N GLU A 48 -12.71 2.83 -12.00
CA GLU A 48 -11.71 3.86 -11.67
C GLU A 48 -10.85 3.44 -10.47
N GLY A 49 -11.51 2.96 -9.42
CA GLY A 49 -10.90 2.50 -8.18
C GLY A 49 -10.11 1.21 -8.34
N GLY A 50 -10.45 0.35 -9.31
CA GLY A 50 -9.69 -0.87 -9.61
C GLY A 50 -8.26 -0.56 -10.06
N ILE A 51 -8.08 0.44 -10.92
CA ILE A 51 -6.75 0.87 -11.38
C ILE A 51 -5.97 1.48 -10.21
N ALA A 52 -6.62 2.29 -9.38
CA ALA A 52 -6.01 2.85 -8.18
C ALA A 52 -5.58 1.76 -7.18
N LEU A 53 -6.40 0.72 -6.99
CA LEU A 53 -6.08 -0.45 -6.16
C LEU A 53 -4.86 -1.20 -6.68
N LEU A 54 -4.77 -1.45 -8.00
CA LEU A 54 -3.60 -2.08 -8.62
C LEU A 54 -2.35 -1.22 -8.44
N GLY A 55 -2.46 0.10 -8.62
CA GLY A 55 -1.38 1.05 -8.37
C GLY A 55 -0.91 1.03 -6.91
N ALA A 56 -1.84 0.99 -5.96
CA ALA A 56 -1.52 0.87 -4.54
C ALA A 56 -0.83 -0.46 -4.19
N ILE A 57 -1.28 -1.57 -4.78
CA ILE A 57 -0.63 -2.88 -4.62
C ILE A 57 0.81 -2.82 -5.16
N ALA A 58 1.01 -2.24 -6.35
CA ALA A 58 2.33 -2.08 -6.94
C ALA A 58 3.26 -1.22 -6.07
N LEU A 59 2.80 -0.06 -5.60
CA LEU A 59 3.52 0.77 -4.63
C LEU A 59 3.84 -0.01 -3.35
N GLY A 60 2.92 -0.87 -2.92
CA GLY A 60 3.13 -1.72 -1.78
C GLY A 60 4.23 -2.77 -1.94
N ILE A 61 4.34 -3.36 -3.13
CA ILE A 61 5.46 -4.24 -3.50
C ILE A 61 6.77 -3.45 -3.46
N VAL A 62 6.79 -2.23 -4.00
CA VAL A 62 7.99 -1.38 -3.99
C VAL A 62 8.38 -1.02 -2.55
N ALA A 63 7.41 -0.65 -1.70
CA ALA A 63 7.64 -0.39 -0.28
C ALA A 63 8.18 -1.61 0.46
N TRP A 64 7.67 -2.80 0.14
CA TRP A 64 8.19 -4.07 0.66
C TRP A 64 9.60 -4.35 0.20
N LEU A 65 9.90 -4.16 -1.09
CA LEU A 65 11.22 -4.40 -1.64
C LEU A 65 12.27 -3.45 -1.05
N ALA A 66 11.88 -2.20 -0.82
CA ALA A 66 12.70 -1.16 -0.21
C ALA A 66 12.94 -1.41 1.29
N SER A 67 11.89 -1.71 2.06
CA SER A 67 11.97 -1.87 3.53
C SER A 67 12.40 -3.27 3.97
N ARG A 68 12.20 -4.30 3.12
CA ARG A 68 12.32 -5.74 3.43
C ARG A 68 11.52 -6.18 4.67
N VAL A 69 10.50 -5.42 5.06
CA VAL A 69 9.63 -5.74 6.20
C VAL A 69 8.49 -6.62 5.71
N PRO A 70 8.22 -7.81 6.30
CA PRO A 70 7.18 -8.70 5.81
C PRO A 70 5.79 -8.06 5.89
N ILE A 71 5.09 -8.01 4.76
CA ILE A 71 3.69 -7.57 4.68
C ILE A 71 2.79 -8.59 5.40
N PRO A 72 1.83 -8.17 6.24
CA PRO A 72 0.87 -9.08 6.86
C PRO A 72 0.06 -9.85 5.79
N ARG A 73 -0.09 -11.17 5.98
CA ARG A 73 -0.87 -12.03 5.07
C ARG A 73 -2.28 -11.50 4.82
N LEU A 74 -2.89 -10.90 5.85
CA LEU A 74 -4.22 -10.28 5.75
C LEU A 74 -4.28 -9.22 4.64
N ALA A 75 -3.28 -8.35 4.52
CA ALA A 75 -3.26 -7.31 3.50
C ALA A 75 -3.18 -7.88 2.09
N TRP A 76 -2.34 -8.91 1.89
CA TRP A 76 -2.18 -9.56 0.58
C TRP A 76 -3.41 -10.36 0.16
N ILE A 77 -3.95 -11.16 1.08
CA ILE A 77 -5.14 -11.98 0.81
C ILE A 77 -6.33 -11.07 0.53
N ALA A 78 -6.53 -10.03 1.34
CA ALA A 78 -7.59 -9.06 1.12
C ALA A 78 -7.42 -8.31 -0.21
N ALA A 79 -6.21 -7.85 -0.53
CA ALA A 79 -5.94 -7.16 -1.79
C ALA A 79 -6.24 -8.06 -2.99
N LEU A 80 -5.74 -9.30 -2.99
CA LEU A 80 -5.98 -10.25 -4.08
C LEU A 80 -7.46 -10.60 -4.21
N ALA A 81 -8.14 -10.88 -3.10
CA ALA A 81 -9.57 -11.16 -3.10
C ALA A 81 -10.37 -9.97 -3.66
N THR A 82 -9.99 -8.74 -3.30
CA THR A 82 -10.65 -7.51 -3.78
C THR A 82 -10.41 -7.29 -5.27
N VAL A 83 -9.21 -7.56 -5.78
CA VAL A 83 -8.91 -7.49 -7.22
C VAL A 83 -9.74 -8.50 -8.00
N VAL A 84 -9.82 -9.75 -7.53
CA VAL A 84 -10.63 -10.80 -8.16
C VAL A 84 -12.11 -10.40 -8.15
N LEU A 85 -12.60 -9.91 -7.01
CA LEU A 85 -13.98 -9.46 -6.86
C LEU A 85 -14.32 -8.27 -7.77
N GLY A 86 -13.40 -7.31 -7.90
CA GLY A 86 -13.52 -6.19 -8.84
C GLY A 86 -13.56 -6.67 -10.29
N ALA A 87 -12.70 -7.61 -10.67
CA ALA A 87 -12.68 -8.20 -12.02
C ALA A 87 -13.98 -8.97 -12.34
N ILE A 88 -14.51 -9.72 -11.37
CA ILE A 88 -15.81 -10.40 -11.51
C ILE A 88 -16.93 -9.38 -11.67
N THR A 89 -16.95 -8.35 -10.83
CA THR A 89 -17.98 -7.28 -10.89
C THR A 89 -17.97 -6.58 -12.25
N LEU A 90 -16.78 -6.24 -12.75
CA LEU A 90 -16.59 -5.63 -14.06
C LEU A 90 -17.02 -6.58 -15.20
N GLY A 91 -16.65 -7.86 -15.10
CA GLY A 91 -17.07 -8.87 -16.08
C GLY A 91 -18.60 -9.00 -16.15
N ILE A 92 -19.26 -9.11 -15.00
CA ILE A 92 -20.73 -9.14 -14.93
C ILE A 92 -21.31 -7.88 -15.57
N ALA A 93 -20.77 -6.69 -15.26
CA ALA A 93 -21.23 -5.44 -15.84
C ALA A 93 -21.09 -5.41 -17.36
N ILE A 94 -19.97 -5.87 -17.92
CA ILE A 94 -19.73 -5.88 -19.37
C ILE A 94 -20.67 -6.89 -20.08
N PHE A 95 -20.89 -8.07 -19.50
CA PHE A 95 -21.66 -9.14 -20.15
C PHE A 95 -23.17 -9.11 -19.86
N SER A 96 -23.62 -8.36 -18.86
CA SER A 96 -25.04 -8.34 -18.44
C SER A 96 -25.82 -7.11 -18.90
N VAL A 97 -25.19 -6.15 -19.59
CA VAL A 97 -25.88 -4.98 -20.14
C VAL A 97 -26.46 -5.36 -21.51
N PRO A 98 -27.78 -5.52 -21.66
CA PRO A 98 -28.39 -5.60 -22.98
C PRO A 98 -28.16 -4.28 -23.72
N VAL A 99 -27.78 -4.36 -24.99
CA VAL A 99 -27.50 -3.22 -25.86
C VAL A 99 -28.81 -2.49 -26.19
N GLU A 100 -29.35 -1.73 -25.25
CA GLU A 100 -30.36 -0.70 -25.53
C GLU A 100 -29.70 0.68 -25.48
N THR A 101 -28.94 0.96 -26.53
CA THR A 101 -28.44 2.31 -26.83
C THR A 101 -29.57 3.14 -27.44
N GLY A 102 -30.55 3.51 -26.62
CA GLY A 102 -31.56 4.53 -26.96
C GLY A 102 -31.04 5.95 -26.65
N PRO A 103 -31.52 7.00 -27.34
CA PRO A 103 -31.01 8.38 -27.16
C PRO A 103 -31.20 8.99 -25.76
N ASP A 104 -31.99 8.36 -24.89
CA ASP A 104 -32.45 8.91 -23.60
C ASP A 104 -31.99 8.13 -22.35
N THR A 105 -31.05 7.18 -22.46
CA THR A 105 -30.66 6.31 -21.34
C THR A 105 -29.57 6.92 -20.44
N VAL A 106 -29.81 8.12 -19.90
CA VAL A 106 -28.89 8.74 -18.91
C VAL A 106 -29.07 8.13 -17.50
N ALA A 107 -30.08 7.29 -17.28
CA ALA A 107 -30.40 6.75 -15.95
C ALA A 107 -31.04 5.37 -15.98
N ALA A 108 -30.49 4.41 -16.75
CA ALA A 108 -30.88 3.02 -16.55
C ALA A 108 -30.46 2.60 -15.12
N PRO A 109 -31.41 2.26 -14.21
CA PRO A 109 -31.06 1.88 -12.86
C PRO A 109 -30.15 0.66 -12.92
N LEU A 110 -28.95 0.77 -12.32
CA LEU A 110 -28.07 -0.39 -12.14
C LEU A 110 -28.89 -1.54 -11.57
N SER A 111 -28.83 -2.71 -12.22
CA SER A 111 -29.55 -3.88 -11.74
C SER A 111 -29.19 -4.11 -10.27
N GLY A 112 -30.19 -4.40 -9.43
CA GLY A 112 -29.98 -4.53 -7.98
C GLY A 112 -28.85 -5.51 -7.60
N GLY A 113 -28.57 -6.50 -8.46
CA GLY A 113 -27.42 -7.39 -8.34
C GLY A 113 -26.06 -6.68 -8.46
N LEU A 114 -25.87 -5.78 -9.43
CA LEU A 114 -24.62 -5.02 -9.59
C LEU A 114 -24.34 -4.11 -8.39
N VAL A 115 -25.38 -3.55 -7.77
CA VAL A 115 -25.25 -2.75 -6.55
C VAL A 115 -24.67 -3.59 -5.40
N VAL A 116 -25.15 -4.83 -5.22
CA VAL A 116 -24.63 -5.74 -4.20
C VAL A 116 -23.17 -6.09 -4.48
N TRP A 117 -22.81 -6.42 -5.72
CA TRP A 117 -21.42 -6.71 -6.10
C TRP A 117 -20.48 -5.52 -5.88
N ASN A 118 -20.93 -4.30 -6.20
CA ASN A 118 -20.16 -3.09 -5.93
C ASN A 118 -19.95 -2.86 -4.43
N TRP A 119 -20.97 -3.11 -3.60
CA TRP A 119 -20.82 -3.04 -2.16
C TRP A 119 -19.83 -4.07 -1.62
N LEU A 120 -19.87 -5.31 -2.11
CA LEU A 120 -18.89 -6.34 -1.74
C LEU A 120 -17.46 -5.90 -2.12
N TYR A 121 -17.28 -5.31 -3.31
CA TYR A 121 -16.01 -4.73 -3.74
C TYR A 121 -15.53 -3.65 -2.75
N ARG A 122 -16.38 -2.68 -2.40
CA ARG A 122 -16.05 -1.61 -1.43
C ARG A 122 -15.67 -2.17 -0.06
N VAL A 123 -16.37 -3.18 0.43
CA VAL A 123 -16.01 -3.87 1.68
C VAL A 123 -14.63 -4.51 1.56
N GLY A 124 -14.33 -5.17 0.45
CA GLY A 124 -12.99 -5.71 0.17
C GLY A 124 -11.89 -4.64 0.20
N VAL A 125 -12.15 -3.49 -0.41
CA VAL A 125 -11.23 -2.34 -0.38
C VAL A 125 -11.01 -1.86 1.07
N LEU A 126 -12.06 -1.74 1.88
CA LEU A 126 -11.92 -1.35 3.30
C LEU A 126 -11.07 -2.36 4.10
N VAL A 127 -11.26 -3.66 3.88
CA VAL A 127 -10.43 -4.70 4.52
C VAL A 127 -8.97 -4.57 4.07
N THR A 128 -8.74 -4.26 2.79
CA THR A 128 -7.40 -4.02 2.25
C THR A 128 -6.74 -2.80 2.90
N VAL A 129 -7.47 -1.69 3.07
CA VAL A 129 -7.02 -0.49 3.78
C VAL A 129 -6.66 -0.84 5.23
N ALA A 130 -7.49 -1.59 5.94
CA ALA A 130 -7.19 -2.02 7.31
C ALA A 130 -5.88 -2.86 7.38
N GLY A 131 -5.68 -3.77 6.44
CA GLY A 131 -4.42 -4.52 6.30
C GLY A 131 -3.20 -3.63 6.08
N TRP A 132 -3.36 -2.58 5.27
CA TRP A 132 -2.33 -1.57 5.01
C TRP A 132 -1.98 -0.72 6.24
N VAL A 133 -2.98 -0.33 7.02
CA VAL A 133 -2.76 0.36 8.31
C VAL A 133 -1.97 -0.53 9.27
N VAL A 134 -2.29 -1.83 9.35
CA VAL A 134 -1.52 -2.79 10.17
C VAL A 134 -0.08 -2.88 9.70
N TYR A 135 0.16 -2.88 8.38
CA TYR A 135 1.51 -2.86 7.83
C TYR A 135 2.28 -1.58 8.19
N LEU A 136 1.65 -0.40 8.10
CA LEU A 136 2.25 0.87 8.52
C LEU A 136 2.64 0.85 10.01
N ILE A 137 1.77 0.35 10.88
CA ILE A 137 2.06 0.22 12.32
C ILE A 137 3.29 -0.67 12.53
N ARG A 138 3.41 -1.78 11.78
CA ARG A 138 4.60 -2.65 11.85
C ARG A 138 5.86 -1.92 11.38
N LEU A 139 5.80 -1.14 10.31
CA LEU A 139 6.93 -0.34 9.83
C LEU A 139 7.37 0.71 10.86
N VAL A 140 6.42 1.39 11.50
CA VAL A 140 6.73 2.38 12.55
C VAL A 140 7.37 1.69 13.75
N LYS A 141 6.88 0.52 14.16
CA LYS A 141 7.47 -0.26 15.26
C LYS A 141 8.91 -0.70 14.94
N THR A 142 9.20 -1.13 13.71
CA THR A 142 10.57 -1.53 13.31
C THR A 142 11.54 -0.34 13.20
N LEU A 143 11.03 0.88 13.06
CA LEU A 143 11.83 2.11 13.12
C LEU A 143 12.10 2.60 14.55
N ARG A 144 11.20 2.29 15.49
CA ARG A 144 11.31 2.67 16.91
C ARG A 144 12.09 1.67 17.76
N ALA A 145 12.20 0.42 17.32
CA ALA A 145 12.99 -0.57 18.03
C ALA A 145 14.46 -0.10 18.08
N PRO A 146 15.05 0.07 19.29
CA PRO A 146 16.46 0.41 19.40
C PRO A 146 17.29 -0.68 18.72
N ALA A 147 18.38 -0.29 18.05
CA ALA A 147 19.37 -1.22 17.54
C ALA A 147 19.96 -1.95 18.75
N VAL A 148 19.37 -3.08 19.12
CA VAL A 148 19.98 -4.01 20.05
C VAL A 148 21.15 -4.59 19.27
N THR A 149 22.32 -4.00 19.51
CA THR A 149 23.62 -4.54 19.12
C THR A 149 23.64 -6.01 19.53
N ARG A 150 23.67 -6.88 18.53
CA ARG A 150 23.90 -8.31 18.68
C ARG A 150 25.32 -8.61 18.29
#